data_AF-Q7RDK8-F1
#
_entry.id   AF-Q7RDK8-F1
#
_cell.length_a   1.000
_cell.length_b   1.000
_cell.length_c   1.000
_cell.angle_alpha   90.00
_cell.angle_beta   90.00
_cell.angle_gamma   90.00
#
_symmetry.space_group_name_H-M   'P 1'
#
loop_
_entity.id
_entity.type
_entity.pdbx_description
1 polymer ?
#
loop_
_entity_poly.entity_id
_entity_poly.type
_entity_poly.pdbx_seq_one_letter_code
_entity_poly.pdbx_strand_id
1 'polypeptide(L)'
;MTDFMCQKFDTLRKFFPDELDGSGNYNFQNRTFKNYCPKEQCNNDIDKINAGCLWLFYDFFGKPGTTVDSNTYKGDVLCIMIWLSYKLSLKSHNEIKNLMDFYSKHIENNTETLIIKLMINNMTVIRIS
;
A
#
# COMPACT_ATOMS: atom_id res chain seq x y z
N MET A 1 18.24 0.15 4.28
CA MET A 1 17.10 -0.77 4.10
C MET A 1 17.43 -2.02 4.90
N THR A 2 16.61 -2.39 5.89
CA THR A 2 16.88 -3.55 6.74
C THR A 2 16.46 -4.83 6.03
N ASP A 3 17.11 -5.96 6.31
CA ASP A 3 16.81 -7.26 5.70
C ASP A 3 15.33 -7.67 5.88
N PHE A 4 14.74 -7.29 7.01
CA PHE A 4 13.33 -7.51 7.32
C PHE A 4 12.37 -6.82 6.35
N MET A 5 12.64 -5.57 5.97
CA MET A 5 11.80 -4.86 4.99
C MET A 5 11.84 -5.56 3.64
N CYS A 6 13.04 -5.92 3.18
CA CYS A 6 13.23 -6.62 1.91
C CYS A 6 12.42 -7.91 1.86
N GLN A 7 12.46 -8.72 2.93
CA GLN A 7 11.72 -9.98 3.02
C GLN A 7 10.20 -9.80 2.88
N LYS A 8 9.62 -8.72 3.44
CA LYS A 8 8.19 -8.42 3.31
C LYS A 8 7.82 -8.04 1.87
N PHE A 9 8.62 -7.19 1.24
CA PHE A 9 8.42 -6.84 -0.17
C PHE A 9 8.66 -8.03 -1.11
N ASP A 10 9.63 -8.89 -0.83
CA ASP A 10 9.86 -10.14 -1.58
C ASP A 10 8.68 -11.10 -1.45
N THR A 11 8.07 -11.15 -0.27
CA THR A 11 6.83 -11.92 -0.07
C THR A 11 5.68 -11.32 -0.87
N LEU A 12 5.50 -10.00 -0.83
CA LEU A 12 4.48 -9.32 -1.65
C LEU A 12 4.68 -9.61 -3.14
N ARG A 13 5.91 -9.49 -3.66
CA ARG A 13 6.24 -9.70 -5.08
C ARG A 13 5.88 -11.08 -5.60
N LYS A 14 5.88 -12.11 -4.75
CA LYS A 14 5.42 -13.47 -5.14
C LYS A 14 3.93 -13.47 -5.52
N PHE A 15 3.13 -12.61 -4.91
CA PHE A 15 1.68 -12.54 -5.09
C PHE A 15 1.22 -11.35 -5.94
N PHE A 16 2.04 -10.29 -5.99
CA PHE A 16 1.83 -9.08 -6.75
C PHE A 16 3.18 -8.57 -7.29
N PRO A 17 3.72 -9.18 -8.36
CA PRO A 17 5.00 -8.83 -8.95
C PRO A 17 5.10 -7.36 -9.32
N ASP A 18 6.31 -6.79 -9.31
CA ASP A 18 6.53 -5.37 -9.57
C ASP A 18 6.14 -4.97 -10.99
N GLU A 19 6.47 -5.79 -11.97
CA GLU A 19 6.24 -5.55 -13.41
C GLU A 19 4.81 -5.89 -13.86
N LEU A 20 4.41 -5.24 -14.95
CA LEU A 20 3.21 -5.62 -15.71
C LEU A 20 3.51 -6.88 -16.54
N ASP A 21 2.47 -7.66 -16.83
CA ASP A 21 2.59 -8.75 -17.80
C ASP A 21 2.76 -8.22 -19.24
N GLY A 22 3.00 -9.13 -20.19
CA GLY A 22 3.17 -8.77 -21.60
C GLY A 22 1.96 -8.11 -22.26
N SER A 23 0.81 -8.08 -21.60
CA SER A 23 -0.40 -7.38 -22.03
C SER A 23 -0.62 -6.02 -21.34
N GLY A 24 0.33 -5.59 -20.49
CA GLY A 24 0.23 -4.33 -19.74
C GLY A 24 -0.72 -4.40 -18.54
N ASN A 25 -1.01 -5.61 -18.05
CA ASN A 25 -1.89 -5.84 -16.90
C ASN A 25 -1.09 -6.23 -15.65
N TYR A 26 -1.65 -5.93 -14.48
CA TYR A 26 -1.07 -6.42 -13.23
C TYR A 26 -1.32 -7.92 -13.06
N ASN A 27 -0.24 -8.67 -12.88
CA ASN A 27 -0.33 -10.02 -12.36
C ASN A 27 -0.64 -9.96 -10.86
N PHE A 28 -1.80 -10.45 -10.44
CA PHE A 28 -2.31 -10.26 -9.09
C PHE A 28 -3.02 -11.51 -8.57
N GLN A 29 -2.54 -12.06 -7.46
CA GLN A 29 -3.13 -13.25 -6.85
C GLN A 29 -4.30 -12.89 -5.92
N ASN A 30 -5.50 -12.76 -6.50
CA ASN A 30 -6.72 -12.33 -5.79
C ASN A 30 -7.00 -13.11 -4.49
N ARG A 31 -6.70 -14.42 -4.45
CA ARG A 31 -6.90 -15.25 -3.24
C ARG A 31 -6.09 -14.75 -2.05
N THR A 32 -4.86 -14.29 -2.25
CA THR A 32 -3.98 -13.81 -1.18
C THR A 32 -4.48 -12.50 -0.58
N PHE A 33 -5.08 -11.65 -1.41
CA PHE A 33 -5.49 -10.30 -1.03
C PHE A 33 -6.99 -10.16 -0.74
N LYS A 34 -7.72 -11.27 -0.75
CA LYS A 34 -9.19 -11.30 -0.64
C LYS A 34 -9.75 -10.41 0.47
N ASN A 35 -9.16 -10.49 1.67
CA ASN A 35 -9.62 -9.74 2.84
C ASN A 35 -9.31 -8.24 2.79
N TYR A 36 -8.51 -7.79 1.83
CA TYR A 36 -8.13 -6.41 1.61
C TYR A 36 -8.81 -5.81 0.36
N CYS A 37 -9.64 -6.60 -0.32
CA CYS A 37 -10.39 -6.18 -1.49
C CYS A 37 -11.81 -5.72 -1.10
N PRO A 38 -12.35 -4.66 -1.75
CA PRO A 38 -13.75 -4.29 -1.59
C PRO A 38 -14.68 -5.45 -1.97
N LYS A 39 -15.64 -5.80 -1.10
CA LYS A 39 -16.54 -6.95 -1.28
C LYS A 39 -15.80 -8.25 -1.58
N GLU A 40 -14.58 -8.38 -1.06
CA GLU A 40 -13.69 -9.52 -1.29
C GLU A 40 -13.28 -9.74 -2.75
N GLN A 41 -13.41 -8.71 -3.59
CA GLN A 41 -13.13 -8.76 -5.02
C GLN A 41 -12.32 -7.53 -5.45
N CYS A 42 -11.09 -7.75 -5.91
CA CYS A 42 -10.27 -6.69 -6.50
C CYS A 42 -10.52 -6.61 -8.02
N ASN A 43 -11.68 -6.04 -8.39
CA ASN A 43 -12.20 -6.10 -9.76
C ASN A 43 -11.46 -5.17 -10.73
N ASN A 44 -10.85 -4.10 -10.24
CA ASN A 44 -10.07 -3.16 -11.04
C ASN A 44 -8.64 -3.00 -10.49
N ASP A 45 -7.78 -2.35 -11.27
CA ASP A 45 -6.37 -2.19 -10.92
C ASP A 45 -6.14 -1.36 -9.65
N ILE A 46 -7.01 -0.40 -9.38
CA ILE A 46 -6.93 0.41 -8.16
C ILE A 46 -7.28 -0.42 -6.92
N ASP A 47 -8.31 -1.28 -7.01
CA ASP A 47 -8.63 -2.21 -5.93
C ASP A 47 -7.44 -3.13 -5.62
N LYS A 48 -6.76 -3.65 -6.65
CA LYS A 48 -5.57 -4.50 -6.50
C LYS A 48 -4.43 -3.75 -5.82
N ILE A 49 -4.12 -2.53 -6.28
CA ILE A 49 -3.08 -1.67 -5.69
C ILE A 49 -3.40 -1.34 -4.23
N ASN A 50 -4.65 -0.99 -3.93
CA ASN A 50 -5.10 -0.71 -2.57
C ASN A 50 -4.99 -1.94 -1.67
N ALA A 51 -5.40 -3.10 -2.16
CA ALA A 51 -5.31 -4.34 -1.40
C ALA A 51 -3.85 -4.74 -1.09
N GLY A 52 -2.94 -4.57 -2.05
CA GLY A 52 -1.49 -4.75 -1.81
C GLY A 52 -0.93 -3.77 -0.78
N CYS A 53 -1.36 -2.50 -0.83
CA CYS A 53 -0.98 -1.48 0.14
C CYS A 53 -1.47 -1.82 1.56
N LEU A 54 -2.75 -2.20 1.71
CA LEU A 54 -3.32 -2.63 2.98
C LEU A 54 -2.66 -3.90 3.54
N TRP A 55 -2.33 -4.85 2.66
CA TRP A 55 -1.61 -6.05 3.03
C TRP A 55 -0.22 -5.71 3.60
N LEU A 56 0.52 -4.80 2.97
CA LEU A 56 1.81 -4.31 3.50
C LEU A 56 1.62 -3.68 4.89
N PHE A 57 0.66 -2.77 5.06
CA PHE A 57 0.40 -2.16 6.37
C PHE A 57 0.06 -3.19 7.44
N TYR A 58 -0.74 -4.19 7.11
CA TYR A 58 -1.04 -5.28 8.03
C TYR A 58 0.18 -6.12 8.36
N ASP A 59 0.98 -6.49 7.36
CA ASP A 59 2.16 -7.32 7.55
C ASP A 59 3.25 -6.62 8.36
N PHE A 60 3.43 -5.31 8.15
CA PHE A 60 4.40 -4.48 8.87
C PHE A 60 3.96 -4.08 10.28
N PHE A 61 2.67 -3.80 10.49
CA PHE A 61 2.20 -3.13 11.72
C PHE A 61 0.96 -3.77 12.37
N GLY A 62 0.15 -4.49 11.60
CA GLY A 62 -1.16 -5.00 12.04
C GLY A 62 -1.13 -6.39 12.69
N LYS A 63 -0.03 -7.14 12.58
CA LYS A 63 0.10 -8.46 13.20
C LYS A 63 0.16 -8.35 14.73
N PRO A 64 -0.59 -9.18 15.49
CA PRO A 64 -0.50 -9.19 16.95
C PRO A 64 0.94 -9.38 17.45
N GLY A 65 1.33 -8.60 18.45
CA GLY A 65 2.69 -8.64 19.01
C GLY A 65 3.73 -7.85 18.22
N THR A 66 3.34 -7.18 17.13
CA THR A 66 4.22 -6.26 16.40
C THR A 66 4.49 -5.01 17.23
N THR A 67 5.76 -4.74 17.53
CA THR A 67 6.21 -3.50 18.15
C THR A 67 7.20 -2.81 17.21
N VAL A 68 6.93 -1.56 16.85
CA VAL A 68 7.79 -0.78 15.95
C VAL A 68 8.08 0.56 16.62
N ASP A 69 9.35 0.93 16.70
CA ASP A 69 9.75 2.25 17.18
C ASP A 69 9.43 3.32 16.12
N SER A 70 9.40 4.59 16.55
CA SER A 70 8.95 5.69 15.69
C SER A 70 9.85 5.93 14.46
N ASN A 71 11.15 5.63 14.53
CA ASN A 71 12.07 5.83 13.41
C ASN A 71 11.92 4.71 12.39
N THR A 72 11.87 3.45 12.84
CA THR A 72 11.61 2.30 11.97
C THR A 72 10.25 2.43 11.30
N TYR A 73 9.22 2.83 12.06
CA TYR A 73 7.88 3.07 11.54
C TYR A 73 7.88 4.10 10.39
N LYS A 74 8.55 5.24 10.55
CA LYS A 74 8.66 6.27 9.49
C LYS A 74 9.35 5.72 8.24
N GLY A 75 10.45 4.98 8.41
CA GLY A 75 11.18 4.36 7.30
C GLY A 75 10.32 3.35 6.54
N ASP A 76 9.60 2.49 7.27
CA ASP A 76 8.72 1.48 6.70
C ASP A 76 7.56 2.09 5.91
N VAL A 77 6.88 3.09 6.49
CA VAL A 77 5.81 3.84 5.81
C VAL A 77 6.34 4.51 4.54
N LEU A 78 7.53 5.12 4.59
CA LEU A 78 8.14 5.74 3.42
C LEU A 78 8.36 4.73 2.29
N CYS A 79 8.85 3.53 2.60
CA CYS A 79 9.03 2.49 1.59
C CYS A 79 7.70 1.98 1.01
N ILE A 80 6.65 1.86 1.83
CA ILE A 80 5.30 1.50 1.35
C ILE A 80 4.79 2.59 0.39
N MET A 81 4.99 3.87 0.72
CA MET A 81 4.60 4.99 -0.15
C MET A 81 5.39 5.05 -1.46
N ILE A 82 6.69 4.72 -1.43
CA ILE A 82 7.51 4.61 -2.65
C ILE A 82 6.99 3.47 -3.52
N TRP A 83 6.73 2.30 -2.95
CA TRP A 83 6.15 1.16 -3.68
C TRP A 83 4.79 1.52 -4.30
N LEU A 84 3.91 2.17 -3.53
CA LEU A 84 2.60 2.60 -4.01
C LEU A 84 2.72 3.61 -5.17
N SER A 85 3.62 4.59 -5.04
CA SER A 85 3.88 5.58 -6.09
C SER A 85 4.42 4.93 -7.36
N TYR A 86 5.36 4.00 -7.21
CA TYR A 86 5.90 3.22 -8.32
C TYR A 86 4.79 2.43 -9.02
N LYS A 87 3.95 1.70 -8.27
CA LYS A 87 2.80 0.98 -8.84
C LYS A 87 1.87 1.89 -9.62
N LEU A 88 1.45 3.01 -9.03
CA LEU A 88 0.59 3.97 -9.70
C LEU A 88 1.22 4.55 -10.98
N SER A 89 2.55 4.62 -11.06
CA SER A 89 3.26 5.14 -12.24
C SER A 89 3.37 4.16 -13.42
N LEU A 90 3.15 2.86 -13.20
CA LEU A 90 3.33 1.83 -14.23
C LEU A 90 2.29 1.92 -15.37
N LYS A 91 1.11 2.47 -15.10
CA LYS A 91 0.08 2.77 -16.10
C LYS A 91 -0.82 3.90 -15.64
N SER A 92 -1.49 4.58 -16.58
CA SER A 92 -2.48 5.59 -16.23
C SER A 92 -3.74 4.96 -15.64
N HIS A 93 -4.34 5.64 -14.67
CA HIS A 93 -5.60 5.27 -14.06
C HIS A 93 -6.52 6.49 -14.18
N ASN A 94 -7.69 6.35 -14.83
CA ASN A 94 -8.55 7.46 -15.24
C ASN A 94 -8.80 8.52 -14.15
N GLU A 95 -8.91 8.04 -12.92
CA GLU A 95 -9.34 8.82 -11.76
C GLU A 95 -8.23 9.14 -10.76
N ILE A 96 -7.02 8.63 -10.99
CA ILE A 96 -5.87 8.74 -10.09
C ILE A 96 -4.66 9.21 -10.89
N LYS A 97 -4.34 10.50 -10.76
CA LYS A 97 -3.21 11.10 -11.48
C LYS A 97 -1.92 11.05 -10.66
N ASN A 98 -2.03 10.89 -9.35
CA ASN A 98 -0.90 10.89 -8.42
C ASN A 98 -1.26 10.19 -7.10
N LEU A 99 -0.27 10.05 -6.22
CA LEU A 99 -0.41 9.44 -4.89
C LEU A 99 -1.47 10.13 -4.01
N MET A 100 -1.60 11.46 -4.09
CA MET A 100 -2.57 12.22 -3.29
C MET A 100 -4.01 11.95 -3.74
N ASP A 101 -4.25 11.85 -5.05
CA ASP A 101 -5.56 11.47 -5.59
C ASP A 101 -5.98 10.09 -5.09
N PHE A 102 -5.03 9.14 -5.07
CA PHE A 102 -5.25 7.80 -4.54
C PHE A 102 -5.63 7.86 -3.06
N TYR A 103 -4.87 8.62 -2.27
CA TYR A 103 -5.10 8.76 -0.84
C TYR A 103 -6.50 9.32 -0.54
N SER A 104 -6.86 10.45 -1.14
CA SER A 104 -8.15 11.08 -0.86
C SER A 104 -9.34 10.20 -1.27
N LYS A 105 -9.22 9.39 -2.32
CA LYS A 105 -10.31 8.52 -2.77
C LYS A 105 -10.43 7.22 -1.99
N HIS A 106 -9.32 6.55 -1.72
CA HIS A 106 -9.34 5.17 -1.23
C HIS A 106 -8.95 5.00 0.23
N ILE A 107 -8.30 6.01 0.81
CA ILE A 107 -7.81 5.96 2.19
C ILE A 107 -8.57 6.93 3.09
N GLU A 108 -8.74 8.18 2.66
CA GLU A 108 -9.36 9.23 3.48
C GLU A 108 -10.84 8.98 3.79
N ASN A 109 -11.56 8.44 2.80
CA ASN A 109 -13.00 8.18 2.85
C ASN A 109 -13.37 6.78 3.36
N ASN A 110 -12.38 5.92 3.64
CA ASN A 110 -12.63 4.60 4.21
C ASN A 110 -12.58 4.67 5.75
N THR A 111 -13.73 4.47 6.38
CA THR A 111 -13.91 4.52 7.84
C THR A 111 -13.15 3.43 8.59
N GLU A 112 -12.76 2.33 7.94
CA GLU A 112 -11.97 1.25 8.56
C GLU A 112 -10.46 1.54 8.58
N THR A 113 -9.97 2.54 7.84
CA THR A 113 -8.54 2.88 7.75
C THR A 113 -8.13 4.05 8.67
N LEU A 114 -8.61 4.02 9.92
CA LEU A 114 -8.26 5.01 10.96
C LEU A 114 -6.72 5.12 11.17
N ILE A 115 -6.01 4.00 11.00
CA ILE A 115 -4.56 3.92 11.15
C ILE A 115 -3.86 4.74 10.06
N ILE A 116 -4.29 4.68 8.80
CA ILE A 116 -3.65 5.41 7.69
C ILE A 116 -3.92 6.93 7.80
N LYS A 117 -5.12 7.30 8.28
CA LYS A 117 -5.49 8.68 8.59
C LYS A 117 -4.59 9.32 9.65
N LEU A 118 -4.17 8.54 10.66
CA LEU A 118 -3.20 8.97 11.67
C LEU A 118 -1.77 9.12 11.10
N MET A 119 -1.40 8.35 10.07
CA MET A 119 -0.06 8.43 9.44
C MET A 119 0.17 9.74 8.70
N ILE A 120 -0.87 10.25 8.02
CA ILE A 120 -0.76 11.48 7.22
C ILE A 120 -0.80 12.72 8.10
N ASN A 121 -1.68 12.77 9.10
CA ASN A 121 -1.70 13.90 10.05
C ASN A 121 -0.33 14.11 10.70
N ASN A 122 0.41 13.04 11.00
CA ASN A 122 1.79 13.13 11.51
C ASN A 122 2.83 13.55 10.47
N MET A 123 2.62 13.31 9.17
CA MET A 123 3.50 13.84 8.11
C MET A 123 3.25 15.33 7.84
N THR A 124 2.02 15.82 7.97
CA THR A 124 1.71 17.25 7.83
C THR A 124 2.33 18.08 8.96
N VAL A 125 2.43 17.53 10.17
CA VAL A 125 3.11 18.15 11.31
C VAL A 125 4.61 18.34 11.06
N ILE A 126 5.25 17.43 10.32
CA ILE A 126 6.70 17.52 9.99
C ILE A 126 6.98 18.63 8.94
N ARG A 127 5.96 19.12 8.22
CA ARG A 127 6.12 20.27 7.30
C ARG A 127 6.01 21.64 7.98
N ILE A 128 5.74 21.71 9.29
CA ILE A 128 5.60 22.96 10.06
C ILE A 128 6.57 23.00 11.26
N SER A 129 7.66 22.23 11.23
CA SER A 129 8.71 22.24 12.25
C SER A 129 10.08 22.44 11.64
#